data_AF-A0AAN6SZH2-F1
#
_entry.id   AF-A0AAN6SZH2-F1
#
_cell.length_a   1.000
_cell.length_b   1.000
_cell.length_c   1.000
_cell.angle_alpha   90.00
_cell.angle_beta   90.00
_cell.angle_gamma   90.00
#
_symmetry.space_group_name_H-M   'P 1'
#
loop_
_entity.id
_entity.type
_entity.pdbx_description
1 polymer ?
#
loop_
_entity_poly.entity_id
_entity_poly.type
_entity_poly.pdbx_seq_one_letter_code
_entity_poly.pdbx_strand_id
1 'polypeptide(L)'
;MSGAARSVAVNHFRGALTRWPKDVLRPDCQLQDVLAKRLGKGSLAATTKGLTQEQADLKQTNALYSLLEDRYKNKYRAPAGLYEPKSNPTYYKDLVKELEEAPHRSWLGRLAKKLSGMVRFA
;
A
#
# COMPACT_ATOMS: atom_id res chain seq x y z
N MET A 1 19.02 -24.40 16.12
CA MET A 1 18.83 -22.93 16.34
C MET A 1 17.82 -22.28 15.37
N SER A 2 17.21 -23.03 14.45
CA SER A 2 16.34 -22.52 13.37
C SER A 2 15.01 -21.88 13.82
N GLY A 3 14.40 -22.36 14.91
CA GLY A 3 13.08 -21.87 15.34
C GLY A 3 13.05 -20.44 15.90
N ALA A 4 14.14 -19.98 16.51
CA ALA A 4 14.19 -18.68 17.19
C ALA A 4 14.27 -17.50 16.21
N ALA A 5 15.05 -17.60 15.14
CA ALA A 5 15.12 -16.55 14.12
C ALA A 5 13.78 -16.37 13.40
N ARG A 6 13.08 -17.47 13.16
CA ARG A 6 11.73 -17.44 12.57
C ARG A 6 10.71 -16.78 13.49
N SER A 7 10.71 -17.08 14.79
CA SER A 7 9.76 -16.45 15.72
C SER A 7 9.98 -14.93 15.80
N VAL A 8 11.22 -14.48 15.75
CA VAL A 8 11.58 -13.05 15.66
C VAL A 8 11.03 -12.42 14.39
N ALA A 9 11.28 -13.02 13.21
CA ALA A 9 10.76 -12.52 11.94
C ALA A 9 9.23 -12.40 11.96
N VAL A 10 8.54 -13.43 12.48
CA VAL A 10 7.07 -13.45 12.61
C VAL A 10 6.56 -12.33 13.52
N ASN A 11 7.21 -12.09 14.66
CA ASN A 11 6.80 -11.05 15.61
C ASN A 11 6.96 -9.65 15.00
N HIS A 12 8.08 -9.39 14.33
CA HIS A 12 8.30 -8.13 13.62
C HIS A 12 7.30 -7.95 12.48
N PHE A 13 7.04 -9.01 11.72
CA PHE A 13 6.05 -8.97 10.64
C PHE A 13 4.66 -8.61 11.16
N ARG A 14 4.21 -9.23 12.26
CA ARG A 14 2.95 -8.87 12.93
C ARG A 14 2.95 -7.40 13.37
N GLY A 15 4.05 -6.93 13.96
CA GLY A 15 4.19 -5.54 14.37
C GLY A 15 4.07 -4.56 13.20
N ALA A 16 4.62 -4.89 12.04
CA ALA A 16 4.47 -4.11 10.82
C ALA A 16 3.03 -4.12 10.29
N LEU A 17 2.35 -5.27 10.31
CA LEU A 17 0.95 -5.37 9.87
C LEU A 17 0.00 -4.51 10.71
N THR A 18 0.19 -4.45 12.04
CA THR A 18 -0.64 -3.61 12.91
C THR A 18 -0.53 -2.12 12.58
N ARG A 19 0.65 -1.68 12.13
CA ARG A 19 0.90 -0.28 11.73
C ARG A 19 0.54 0.01 10.28
N TRP A 20 0.22 -1.02 9.51
CA TRP A 20 -0.03 -0.87 8.09
C TRP A 20 -1.33 -0.07 7.86
N PRO A 21 -1.32 0.94 6.98
CA PRO A 21 -2.50 1.76 6.73
C PRO A 21 -3.65 0.95 6.12
N LYS A 22 -4.88 1.27 6.49
CA LYS A 22 -6.08 0.65 5.90
C LYS A 22 -6.36 1.25 4.52
N ASP A 23 -6.69 0.39 3.57
CA ASP A 23 -7.09 0.81 2.22
C ASP A 23 -8.59 1.11 2.19
N VAL A 24 -8.94 2.40 2.22
CA VAL A 24 -10.34 2.85 2.23
C VAL A 24 -11.04 2.58 0.89
N LEU A 25 -10.29 2.48 -0.21
CA LEU A 25 -10.85 2.24 -1.55
C LEU A 25 -11.31 0.78 -1.74
N ARG A 26 -10.69 -0.15 -1.00
CA ARG A 26 -10.94 -1.59 -1.13
C ARG A 26 -11.19 -2.23 0.24
N PRO A 27 -12.32 -1.92 0.90
CA PRO A 27 -12.60 -2.42 2.25
C PRO A 27 -12.62 -3.96 2.31
N ASP A 28 -13.05 -4.64 1.25
CA ASP A 28 -13.16 -6.11 1.21
C ASP A 28 -11.82 -6.84 1.08
N CYS A 29 -10.76 -6.14 0.66
CA CYS A 29 -9.45 -6.74 0.39
C CYS A 29 -8.34 -5.89 0.98
N GLN A 30 -8.07 -6.10 2.26
CA GLN A 30 -6.98 -5.45 2.98
C GLN A 30 -5.69 -6.26 2.88
N LEU A 31 -4.56 -5.58 2.67
CA LEU A 31 -3.25 -6.23 2.61
C LEU A 31 -2.95 -6.98 3.92
N GLN A 32 -3.33 -6.39 5.04
CA GLN A 32 -3.18 -6.95 6.38
C GLN A 32 -3.81 -8.34 6.47
N ASP A 33 -5.02 -8.50 5.94
CA ASP A 33 -5.75 -9.76 5.99
C ASP A 33 -5.09 -10.84 5.11
N VAL A 34 -4.65 -10.45 3.91
CA VAL A 34 -3.94 -11.35 2.99
C VAL A 34 -2.63 -11.84 3.60
N LEU A 35 -1.86 -10.91 4.20
CA LEU A 35 -0.57 -11.22 4.79
C LEU A 35 -0.70 -11.97 6.12
N ALA A 36 -1.73 -11.69 6.93
CA ALA A 36 -2.05 -12.44 8.15
C ALA A 36 -2.43 -13.89 7.81
N LYS A 37 -3.25 -14.11 6.77
CA LYS A 37 -3.57 -15.46 6.27
C LYS A 37 -2.32 -16.20 5.80
N ARG A 38 -1.41 -15.52 5.11
CA ARG A 38 -0.12 -16.11 4.70
C ARG A 38 0.73 -16.50 5.90
N LEU A 39 0.80 -15.65 6.92
CA LEU A 39 1.55 -15.94 8.14
C LEU A 39 1.02 -17.20 8.85
N GLY A 40 -0.29 -17.44 8.86
CA GLY A 40 -0.89 -18.66 9.39
C GLY A 40 -0.51 -19.94 8.63
N LYS A 41 -0.18 -19.83 7.33
CA LYS A 41 0.29 -20.96 6.50
C LYS A 41 1.77 -21.31 6.70
N GLY A 42 2.51 -20.48 7.43
CA GLY A 42 3.84 -20.80 7.93
C GLY A 42 5.03 -20.36 7.06
N SER A 43 4.82 -19.93 5.81
CA SER A 43 5.86 -19.36 4.94
C SER A 43 5.57 -17.88 4.67
N LEU A 44 6.47 -16.98 5.08
CA LEU A 44 6.33 -15.53 4.86
C LEU A 44 6.88 -15.11 3.50
N ALA A 45 8.02 -15.66 3.12
CA ALA A 45 8.69 -15.41 1.84
C ALA A 45 8.72 -16.67 0.98
N ALA A 46 8.62 -16.49 -0.34
CA ALA A 46 8.91 -17.57 -1.27
C ALA A 46 10.39 -18.00 -1.11
N THR A 47 10.65 -19.30 -1.12
CA THR A 47 12.01 -19.82 -1.04
C THR A 47 12.77 -19.47 -2.32
N THR A 48 13.55 -18.41 -2.26
CA THR A 48 14.47 -18.01 -3.34
C THR A 48 15.70 -18.90 -3.33
N LYS A 49 16.13 -19.39 -4.50
CA LYS A 49 17.35 -20.22 -4.63
C LYS A 49 18.54 -19.52 -3.98
N GLY A 50 19.24 -20.23 -3.08
CA GLY A 50 20.44 -19.75 -2.40
C GLY A 50 20.24 -19.03 -1.07
N LEU A 51 19.00 -18.92 -0.57
CA LEU A 51 18.72 -18.37 0.77
C LEU A 51 18.00 -19.40 1.65
N THR A 52 18.35 -19.43 2.93
CA THR A 52 17.57 -20.20 3.90
C THR A 52 16.20 -19.55 4.08
N GLN A 53 15.17 -20.34 4.43
CA GLN A 53 13.81 -19.82 4.62
C GLN A 53 13.76 -18.70 5.66
N GLU A 54 14.56 -18.81 6.74
CA GLU A 54 14.68 -17.77 7.77
C GLU A 54 15.23 -16.45 7.22
N GLN A 55 16.27 -16.52 6.38
CA GLN A 55 16.83 -15.32 5.75
C GLN A 55 15.84 -14.68 4.77
N ALA A 56 15.06 -15.51 4.06
CA ALA A 56 14.01 -15.03 3.18
C ALA A 56 12.89 -14.32 3.98
N ASP A 57 12.43 -14.92 5.08
CA ASP A 57 11.41 -14.36 5.96
C ASP A 57 11.87 -13.03 6.60
N LEU A 58 13.13 -12.94 7.04
CA LEU A 58 13.72 -11.71 7.56
C LEU A 58 13.82 -10.63 6.47
N LYS A 59 14.25 -10.97 5.27
CA LYS A 59 14.30 -10.02 4.13
C LYS A 59 12.93 -9.48 3.79
N GLN A 60 11.90 -10.34 3.76
CA GLN A 60 10.53 -9.93 3.51
C GLN A 60 10.01 -8.98 4.60
N THR A 61 10.34 -9.26 5.86
CA THR A 61 9.96 -8.39 6.99
C THR A 61 10.64 -7.04 6.89
N ASN A 62 11.93 -7.00 6.56
CA ASN A 62 12.67 -5.76 6.35
C ASN A 62 12.14 -4.94 5.16
N ALA A 63 11.72 -5.62 4.08
CA ALA A 63 11.07 -4.97 2.95
C ALA A 63 9.73 -4.35 3.33
N LEU A 64 8.95 -5.02 4.19
CA LEU A 64 7.69 -4.47 4.68
C LEU A 64 7.93 -3.20 5.50
N TYR A 65 8.92 -3.19 6.40
CA TYR A 65 9.29 -2.00 7.15
C TYR A 65 9.84 -0.87 6.27
N SER A 66 10.64 -1.18 5.24
CA SER A 66 11.16 -0.13 4.35
C SER A 66 10.06 0.59 3.58
N LEU A 67 8.97 -0.10 3.26
CA LEU A 67 7.77 0.50 2.67
C LEU A 67 6.99 1.31 3.70
N LEU A 68 6.78 0.78 4.91
CA LEU A 68 6.04 1.46 5.97
C LEU A 68 6.71 2.79 6.40
N GLU A 69 8.03 2.84 6.38
CA GLU A 69 8.84 4.02 6.75
C GLU A 69 9.05 5.01 5.60
N ASP A 70 8.35 4.84 4.47
CA ASP A 70 8.52 5.68 3.28
C ASP A 70 10.00 5.78 2.82
N ARG A 71 10.82 4.74 3.06
CA ARG A 71 12.27 4.80 2.87
C ARG A 71 12.64 5.16 1.43
N TYR A 72 11.91 4.63 0.45
CA TYR A 72 12.17 4.89 -0.96
C TYR A 72 11.74 6.28 -1.40
N LYS A 73 10.64 6.81 -0.85
CA LYS A 73 10.21 8.19 -1.06
C LYS A 73 11.24 9.18 -0.50
N ASN A 74 11.80 8.88 0.66
CA ASN A 74 12.82 9.71 1.30
C ASN A 74 14.19 9.63 0.61
N LYS A 75 14.58 8.43 0.16
CA LYS A 75 15.87 8.20 -0.52
C LYS A 75 15.88 8.74 -1.95
N TYR A 76 14.76 8.58 -2.67
CA TYR A 76 14.61 8.97 -4.07
C TYR A 76 13.55 10.07 -4.20
N ARG A 77 13.85 11.24 -3.61
CA ARG A 77 12.95 12.40 -3.70
C ARG A 77 12.86 12.89 -5.14
N ALA A 78 11.67 12.77 -5.72
CA ALA A 78 11.40 13.33 -7.03
C ALA A 78 11.27 14.86 -6.95
N PRO A 79 11.66 15.60 -8.00
CA PRO A 79 11.47 17.05 -8.05
C PRO A 79 9.97 17.38 -8.07
N ALA A 80 9.57 18.49 -7.43
CA ALA A 80 8.17 18.89 -7.31
C ALA A 80 7.47 19.00 -8.68
N GLY A 81 8.17 19.51 -9.69
CA GLY A 81 7.64 19.64 -11.05
C GLY A 81 7.32 18.31 -11.75
N LEU A 82 7.77 17.16 -11.24
CA LEU A 82 7.38 15.84 -11.77
C LEU A 82 5.90 15.54 -11.48
N TYR A 83 5.37 16.05 -10.37
CA TYR A 83 3.99 15.85 -9.94
C TYR A 83 3.05 16.98 -10.38
N GLU A 84 3.53 17.92 -11.19
CA GLU A 84 2.77 19.09 -11.65
C GLU A 84 2.89 19.20 -13.19
N PRO A 85 2.10 18.40 -13.95
CA PRO A 85 2.21 18.39 -15.40
C PRO A 85 1.84 19.76 -15.98
N LYS A 86 2.57 20.23 -17.00
CA LYS A 86 2.40 21.58 -17.57
C LYS A 86 0.97 21.86 -18.06
N SER A 87 0.28 20.85 -18.57
CA SER A 87 -1.09 20.96 -19.06
C SER A 87 -2.13 21.09 -17.94
N ASN A 88 -1.84 20.58 -16.74
CA ASN A 88 -2.71 20.67 -15.57
C ASN A 88 -1.89 20.52 -14.27
N PRO A 89 -1.38 21.62 -13.68
CA PRO A 89 -0.53 21.57 -12.50
C PRO A 89 -1.19 20.97 -11.26
N THR A 90 -2.52 20.99 -11.16
CA THR A 90 -3.26 20.46 -9.99
C THR A 90 -3.69 19.00 -10.17
N TYR A 91 -3.44 18.39 -11.33
CA TYR A 91 -3.97 17.07 -11.70
C TYR A 91 -3.84 16.00 -10.59
N TYR A 92 -2.63 15.74 -10.09
CA TYR A 92 -2.43 14.70 -9.08
C TYR A 92 -2.99 15.09 -7.70
N LYS A 93 -3.04 16.39 -7.37
CA LYS A 93 -3.65 16.87 -6.12
C LYS A 93 -5.17 16.64 -6.15
N ASP A 94 -5.79 16.98 -7.27
CA ASP A 94 -7.22 16.75 -7.50
C ASP A 94 -7.54 15.26 -7.49
N LEU A 95 -6.69 14.42 -8.10
CA LEU A 95 -6.86 12.97 -8.13
C LEU A 95 -6.77 12.34 -6.74
N VAL A 96 -5.78 12.74 -5.92
CA VAL A 96 -5.67 12.28 -4.53
C VAL A 96 -6.91 12.68 -3.72
N LYS A 97 -7.36 13.93 -3.86
CA LYS A 97 -8.58 14.42 -3.21
C LYS A 97 -9.82 13.61 -3.63
N GLU A 98 -9.95 13.30 -4.91
CA GLU A 98 -11.05 12.47 -5.41
C GLU A 98 -11.00 11.04 -4.85
N LEU A 99 -9.81 10.45 -4.71
CA LEU A 99 -9.63 9.13 -4.12
C LEU A 99 -10.01 9.12 -2.63
N GLU A 100 -9.66 10.15 -1.87
CA GLU A 100 -10.03 10.29 -0.46
C GLU A 100 -11.54 10.49 -0.26
N GLU A 101 -12.18 11.24 -1.17
CA GLU A 101 -13.62 11.47 -1.14
C GLU A 101 -14.44 10.27 -1.63
N ALA A 102 -13.91 9.45 -2.54
CA ALA A 102 -14.61 8.33 -3.17
C ALA A 102 -15.34 7.36 -2.20
N PRO A 103 -14.74 6.90 -1.08
CA PRO A 103 -15.42 6.01 -0.14
C PRO A 103 -16.55 6.70 0.64
N HIS A 104 -16.46 8.02 0.84
CA HIS A 104 -17.46 8.81 1.57
C HIS A 104 -18.53 9.45 0.66
N ARG A 105 -18.35 9.38 -0.67
CA ARG A 105 -19.32 9.91 -1.63
C ARG A 105 -20.58 9.06 -1.68
N SER A 106 -21.68 9.67 -1.26
CA SER A 106 -23.04 9.18 -1.49
C SER A 106 -23.28 8.90 -2.98
N TRP A 107 -24.07 7.87 -3.29
CA TRP A 107 -24.43 7.45 -4.66
C TRP A 107 -24.88 8.61 -5.56
N LEU A 108 -25.58 9.60 -5.01
CA LEU A 108 -26.02 10.83 -5.69
C LEU A 108 -24.87 11.72 -6.18
N GLY A 109 -23.74 11.79 -5.47
CA GLY A 109 -22.56 12.57 -5.88
C GLY A 109 -21.83 11.97 -7.08
N ARG A 110 -21.93 10.64 -7.27
CA ARG A 110 -21.43 9.96 -8.47
C ARG A 110 -22.30 10.27 -9.69
N LEU A 111 -23.61 10.33 -9.49
CA LEU A 111 -24.58 10.68 -10.53
C LEU A 111 -24.43 12.15 -10.98
N ALA A 112 -24.26 13.07 -10.02
CA ALA A 112 -24.08 14.50 -10.30
C ALA A 112 -22.78 14.81 -11.06
N LYS A 113 -21.64 14.15 -10.73
CA LYS A 113 -20.40 14.30 -11.51
C LYS A 113 -20.53 13.75 -12.94
N LYS A 114 -21.25 12.63 -13.11
CA LYS A 114 -21.52 12.06 -14.44
C LYS A 114 -22.34 13.03 -15.31
N LEU A 115 -23.35 13.67 -14.72
CA LEU A 115 -24.15 14.72 -15.38
C LEU A 115 -23.34 15.98 -15.69
N SER A 116 -22.48 16.46 -14.77
CA SER A 116 -21.64 17.63 -15.00
C SER A 116 -20.57 17.41 -16.09
N GLY A 117 -20.03 16.19 -16.20
CA GLY A 117 -19.12 15.81 -17.29
C GLY A 117 -19.80 15.82 -18.66
N MET A 118 -21.08 15.43 -18.74
CA MET A 118 -21.85 15.46 -19.99
C MET A 118 -22.17 16.88 -20.45
N VAL A 119 -22.42 17.82 -19.52
CA VAL A 119 -22.69 19.24 -19.85
C VAL A 119 -21.44 19.98 -20.34
N ARG A 120 -20.22 19.49 -20.08
CA ARG A 120 -18.98 20.07 -20.63
C ARG A 120 -18.69 19.65 -22.08
N PHE A 121 -19.44 18.68 -22.60
CA PHE A 121 -19.37 18.22 -24.01
C PHE A 121 -20.65 18.53 -24.79
N ALA A 122 -21.59 19.29 -24.21
CA ALA A 122 -22.80 19.78 -24.85
C ALA A 122 -22.68 21.28 -25.17
#